data_AF-A0A961W4H8-F1
#
_entry.id   AF-A0A961W4H8-F1
#
_cell.length_a   1.000
_cell.length_b   1.000
_cell.length_c   1.000
_cell.angle_alpha   90.00
_cell.angle_beta   90.00
_cell.angle_gamma   90.00
#
_symmetry.space_group_name_H-M   'P 1'
#
loop_
_entity.id
_entity.type
_entity.pdbx_description
1 polymer ?
#
loop_
_entity_poly.entity_id
_entity_poly.type
_entity_poly.pdbx_seq_one_letter_code
_entity_poly.pdbx_strand_id
1 'polypeptide(L)'
;YIIGEENRGLACMFTMMNSARLAVGVQGAGIAERATQAALAYAHERRQGKALVATGEGMAPIVAHPDIRRTLMTMRAASEAARAICLTCAFHLDLAHAGGDDAARHGELGALWTPVAKAFATDLGVEVASMGIQVHGGMGVIEETGAAAYLRDARIAPIYEGT
;
A
#
# COMPACT_ATOMS: atom_id res chain seq x y z
N TYR A 1 -22.32 26.52 -13.58
CA TYR A 1 -21.28 27.54 -13.82
C TYR A 1 -20.04 26.86 -14.36
N ILE A 2 -19.28 27.50 -15.25
CA ILE A 2 -18.02 26.97 -15.84
C ILE A 2 -16.87 27.26 -14.87
N ILE A 3 -15.93 26.30 -14.73
CA ILE A 3 -14.66 26.48 -14.00
C ILE A 3 -13.56 26.69 -15.03
N GLY A 4 -12.86 27.83 -14.95
CA GLY A 4 -11.85 28.22 -15.94
C GLY A 4 -12.45 28.77 -17.23
N GLU A 5 -11.71 28.62 -18.33
CA GLU A 5 -12.13 29.08 -19.66
C GLU A 5 -12.92 28.00 -20.43
N GLU A 6 -13.79 28.44 -21.33
CA GLU A 6 -14.52 27.54 -22.23
C GLU A 6 -13.54 26.66 -23.03
N ASN A 7 -13.84 25.37 -23.16
CA ASN A 7 -12.98 24.37 -23.82
C ASN A 7 -11.61 24.11 -23.14
N ARG A 8 -11.38 24.59 -21.91
CA ARG A 8 -10.14 24.35 -21.13
C ARG A 8 -10.27 23.38 -19.96
N GLY A 9 -11.39 22.65 -19.88
CA GLY A 9 -11.70 21.75 -18.74
C GLY A 9 -10.65 20.68 -18.47
N LEU A 10 -10.02 20.10 -19.50
CA LEU A 10 -8.97 19.08 -19.32
C LEU A 10 -7.77 19.62 -18.56
N ALA A 11 -7.31 20.84 -18.89
CA ALA A 11 -6.20 21.48 -18.19
C ALA A 11 -6.54 21.71 -16.71
N CYS A 12 -7.77 22.15 -16.43
CA CYS A 12 -8.27 22.31 -15.06
C CYS A 12 -8.35 20.98 -14.30
N MET A 13 -8.69 19.85 -14.95
CA MET A 13 -8.67 18.54 -14.30
C MET A 13 -7.25 18.08 -13.96
N PHE A 14 -6.28 18.33 -14.86
CA PHE A 14 -4.90 17.90 -14.65
C PHE A 14 -4.19 18.60 -13.48
N THR A 15 -4.63 19.80 -13.09
CA THR A 15 -4.10 20.44 -11.88
C THR A 15 -4.42 19.66 -10.61
N MET A 16 -5.47 18.82 -10.62
CA MET A 16 -5.84 17.97 -9.49
C MET A 16 -5.32 16.53 -9.61
N MET A 17 -4.95 16.09 -10.82
CA MET A 17 -4.58 14.70 -11.10
C MET A 17 -3.35 14.23 -10.32
N ASN A 18 -2.31 15.06 -10.16
CA ASN A 18 -1.11 14.65 -9.42
C ASN A 18 -1.43 14.37 -7.94
N SER A 19 -2.20 15.25 -7.30
CA SER A 19 -2.66 15.07 -5.93
C SER A 19 -3.60 13.87 -5.79
N ALA A 20 -4.52 13.68 -6.75
CA ALA A 20 -5.42 12.54 -6.75
C ALA A 20 -4.67 11.20 -6.86
N ARG A 21 -3.71 11.10 -7.78
CA ARG A 21 -2.87 9.90 -7.96
C ARG A 21 -1.98 9.61 -6.77
N LEU A 22 -1.39 10.63 -6.14
CA LEU A 22 -0.66 10.44 -4.89
C LEU A 22 -1.58 9.95 -3.78
N ALA A 23 -2.78 10.53 -3.63
CA ALA A 23 -3.76 10.09 -2.63
C ALA A 23 -4.15 8.62 -2.83
N VAL A 24 -4.35 8.19 -4.07
CA VAL A 24 -4.58 6.79 -4.43
C VAL A 24 -3.39 5.89 -4.07
N GLY A 25 -2.16 6.31 -4.38
CA GLY A 25 -0.96 5.58 -3.97
C GLY A 25 -0.87 5.40 -2.45
N VAL A 26 -1.20 6.46 -1.70
CA VAL A 26 -1.27 6.42 -0.23
C VAL A 26 -2.35 5.46 0.26
N GLN A 27 -3.50 5.34 -0.42
CA GLN A 27 -4.51 4.33 -0.11
C GLN A 27 -3.95 2.91 -0.25
N GLY A 28 -3.25 2.62 -1.36
CA GLY A 28 -2.57 1.33 -1.55
C GLY A 28 -1.55 1.02 -0.45
N ALA A 29 -0.69 1.99 -0.12
CA ALA A 29 0.29 1.85 0.96
C ALA A 29 -0.37 1.65 2.34
N GLY A 30 -1.47 2.35 2.62
CA GLY A 30 -2.23 2.23 3.85
C GLY A 30 -2.87 0.85 4.01
N ILE A 31 -3.46 0.30 2.95
CA ILE A 31 -4.02 -1.05 2.97
C ILE A 31 -2.93 -2.11 3.14
N ALA A 32 -1.79 -1.96 2.46
CA ALA A 32 -0.64 -2.85 2.64
C ALA A 32 -0.16 -2.89 4.11
N GLU A 33 -0.02 -1.72 4.74
CA GLU A 33 0.38 -1.64 6.16
C GLU A 33 -0.66 -2.32 7.06
N ARG A 34 -1.94 -2.02 6.85
CA ARG A 34 -2.99 -2.55 7.70
C ARG A 34 -3.12 -4.08 7.57
N ALA A 35 -3.03 -4.61 6.35
CA ALA A 35 -3.00 -6.05 6.11
C ALA A 35 -1.78 -6.72 6.76
N THR A 36 -0.61 -6.07 6.70
CA THR A 36 0.61 -6.55 7.37
C THR A 36 0.44 -6.64 8.88
N GLN A 37 -0.09 -5.60 9.52
CA GLN A 37 -0.33 -5.60 10.97
C GLN A 37 -1.32 -6.69 11.38
N ALA A 38 -2.42 -6.85 10.64
CA ALA A 38 -3.41 -7.88 10.92
C ALA A 38 -2.84 -9.30 10.80
N ALA A 39 -2.09 -9.56 9.71
CA ALA A 39 -1.43 -10.84 9.50
C ALA A 39 -0.37 -11.15 10.57
N LEU A 40 0.40 -10.14 10.98
CA LEU A 40 1.39 -10.30 12.05
C LEU A 40 0.72 -10.65 13.37
N ALA A 41 -0.32 -9.91 13.77
CA ALA A 41 -1.08 -10.17 14.99
C ALA A 41 -1.66 -11.60 15.00
N TYR A 42 -2.34 -12.00 13.92
CA TYR A 42 -2.88 -13.34 13.77
C TYR A 42 -1.80 -14.42 13.86
N ALA A 43 -0.64 -14.19 13.22
CA ALA A 43 0.46 -15.16 13.21
C ALA A 43 1.09 -15.40 14.59
N HIS A 44 1.05 -14.40 15.48
CA HIS A 44 1.51 -14.53 16.86
C HIS A 44 0.55 -15.33 17.74
N GLU A 45 -0.76 -15.24 17.48
CA GLU A 45 -1.79 -15.90 18.29
C GLU A 45 -2.12 -17.32 17.81
N ARG A 46 -2.17 -17.54 16.49
CA ARG A 46 -2.56 -18.81 15.90
C ARG A 46 -1.52 -19.88 16.16
N ARG A 47 -1.87 -20.93 16.90
CA ARG A 47 -1.00 -22.09 17.19
C ARG A 47 -1.30 -23.26 16.25
N GLN A 48 -0.30 -23.73 15.51
CA GLN A 48 -0.44 -24.87 14.60
C GLN A 48 0.89 -25.53 14.27
N GLY A 49 0.93 -26.87 14.35
CA GLY A 49 2.10 -27.66 14.01
C GLY A 49 3.27 -27.51 14.99
N LYS A 50 4.38 -28.19 14.69
CA LYS A 50 5.64 -28.05 15.42
C LYS A 50 6.59 -27.19 14.59
N ALA A 51 7.16 -26.15 15.19
CA ALA A 51 8.14 -25.30 14.51
C ALA A 51 9.56 -25.76 14.82
N LEU A 52 10.46 -25.64 13.84
CA LEU A 52 11.87 -26.06 13.94
C LEU A 52 12.63 -25.39 15.10
N VAL A 53 12.23 -24.16 15.46
CA VAL A 53 12.95 -23.31 16.43
C VAL A 53 12.15 -23.11 17.73
N ALA A 54 10.90 -23.60 17.81
CA ALA A 54 10.09 -23.42 19.02
C ALA A 54 10.46 -24.48 20.07
N THR A 55 11.14 -24.08 21.13
CA THR A 55 11.43 -24.93 22.29
C THR A 55 10.25 -24.91 23.25
N GLY A 56 9.37 -25.91 23.16
CA GLY A 56 8.24 -26.09 24.07
C GLY A 56 7.37 -27.28 23.71
N GLU A 57 6.59 -27.76 24.68
CA GLU A 57 5.56 -28.78 24.46
C GLU A 57 4.32 -28.16 23.80
N GLY A 58 3.74 -28.86 22.81
CA GLY A 58 2.50 -28.44 22.13
C GLY A 58 2.69 -27.79 20.75
N MET A 59 1.64 -27.14 20.25
CA MET A 59 1.65 -26.46 18.95
C MET A 59 2.36 -25.09 19.04
N ALA A 60 3.23 -24.82 18.09
CA ALA A 60 3.93 -23.54 17.99
C ALA A 60 3.03 -22.46 17.36
N PRO A 61 3.17 -21.17 17.74
CA PRO A 61 2.54 -20.09 17.00
C PRO A 61 3.07 -20.07 15.56
N ILE A 62 2.22 -19.74 14.58
CA ILE A 62 2.60 -19.89 13.17
C ILE A 62 3.72 -18.94 12.75
N VAL A 63 3.90 -17.82 13.46
CA VAL A 63 5.06 -16.92 13.29
C VAL A 63 6.40 -17.62 13.52
N ALA A 64 6.46 -18.79 14.16
CA ALA A 64 7.69 -19.55 14.31
C ALA A 64 8.07 -20.34 13.06
N HIS A 65 7.16 -20.49 12.08
CA HIS A 65 7.42 -21.24 10.84
C HIS A 65 8.20 -20.38 9.84
N PRO A 66 9.26 -20.93 9.19
CA PRO A 66 10.10 -20.15 8.27
C PRO A 66 9.34 -19.46 7.14
N ASP A 67 8.34 -20.13 6.56
CA ASP A 67 7.58 -19.57 5.43
C ASP A 67 6.64 -18.42 5.85
N ILE A 68 6.04 -18.52 7.04
CA ILE A 68 5.26 -17.42 7.62
C ILE A 68 6.15 -16.22 7.92
N ARG A 69 7.33 -16.44 8.51
CA ARG A 69 8.30 -15.37 8.76
C ARG A 69 8.75 -14.69 7.47
N ARG A 70 9.07 -15.48 6.44
CA ARG A 70 9.43 -14.98 5.11
C ARG A 70 8.31 -14.09 4.57
N THR A 71 7.08 -14.58 4.57
CA THR A 71 5.91 -13.85 4.08
C THR A 71 5.67 -12.55 4.84
N LEU A 72 5.69 -12.59 6.18
CA LEU A 72 5.53 -11.39 7.02
C LEU A 72 6.63 -10.35 6.78
N MET A 73 7.88 -10.78 6.58
CA MET A 73 8.99 -9.89 6.24
C MET A 73 8.82 -9.28 4.84
N THR A 74 8.33 -10.06 3.87
CA THR A 74 7.98 -9.55 2.53
C THR A 74 6.88 -8.50 2.61
N MET A 75 5.79 -8.78 3.34
CA MET A 75 4.69 -7.84 3.54
C MET A 75 5.18 -6.52 4.17
N ARG A 76 5.99 -6.61 5.22
CA ARG A 76 6.56 -5.45 5.91
C ARG A 76 7.46 -4.62 5.00
N ALA A 77 8.41 -5.27 4.32
CA ALA A 77 9.33 -4.59 3.41
C ALA A 77 8.59 -3.88 2.26
N ALA A 78 7.59 -4.55 1.68
CA ALA A 78 6.73 -3.97 0.64
C ALA A 78 5.95 -2.75 1.14
N SER A 79 5.35 -2.83 2.33
CA SER A 79 4.61 -1.71 2.91
C SER A 79 5.51 -0.52 3.24
N GLU A 80 6.69 -0.76 3.83
CA GLU A 80 7.67 0.29 4.12
C GLU A 80 8.19 0.95 2.84
N ALA A 81 8.45 0.18 1.77
CA ALA A 81 8.85 0.71 0.47
C ALA A 81 7.77 1.56 -0.18
N ALA A 82 6.52 1.09 -0.20
CA ALA A 82 5.38 1.85 -0.74
C ALA A 82 5.22 3.20 -0.01
N ARG A 83 5.31 3.19 1.33
CA ARG A 83 5.27 4.41 2.15
C ARG A 83 6.40 5.38 1.78
N ALA A 84 7.63 4.88 1.65
CA ALA A 84 8.79 5.71 1.33
C ALA A 84 8.65 6.38 -0.05
N ILE A 85 8.15 5.65 -1.05
CA ILE A 85 7.92 6.18 -2.41
C ILE A 85 6.83 7.27 -2.37
N CYS A 86 5.70 7.02 -1.70
CA CYS A 86 4.64 8.03 -1.57
C CYS A 86 5.14 9.29 -0.87
N LEU A 87 5.91 9.16 0.22
CA LEU A 87 6.48 10.30 0.93
C LEU A 87 7.51 11.06 0.09
N THR A 88 8.30 10.37 -0.73
CA THR A 88 9.26 11.00 -1.66
C THR A 88 8.54 11.82 -2.73
N CYS A 89 7.45 11.28 -3.27
CA CYS A 89 6.58 12.01 -4.20
C CYS A 89 5.99 13.26 -3.54
N ALA A 90 5.41 13.10 -2.34
CA ALA A 90 4.81 14.20 -1.58
C ALA A 90 5.84 15.31 -1.30
N PHE A 91 7.06 14.95 -0.88
CA PHE A 91 8.16 15.89 -0.64
C PHE A 91 8.45 16.77 -1.85
N HIS A 92 8.54 16.19 -3.04
CA HIS A 92 8.79 16.95 -4.26
C HIS A 92 7.60 17.82 -4.69
N LEU A 93 6.37 17.33 -4.55
CA LEU A 93 5.17 18.11 -4.84
C LEU A 93 5.03 19.31 -3.87
N ASP A 94 5.31 19.12 -2.59
CA ASP A 94 5.26 20.18 -1.58
C ASP A 94 6.33 21.25 -1.83
N LEU A 95 7.57 20.86 -2.17
CA LEU A 95 8.62 21.82 -2.53
C LEU A 95 8.33 22.58 -3.82
N ALA A 96 7.74 21.90 -4.82
CA ALA A 96 7.30 22.56 -6.04
C ALA A 96 6.19 23.59 -5.75
N HIS A 97 5.26 23.25 -4.85
CA HIS A 97 4.17 24.13 -4.43
C HIS A 97 4.66 25.32 -3.59
N ALA A 98 5.65 25.10 -2.72
CA ALA A 98 6.23 26.14 -1.87
C ALA A 98 6.96 27.24 -2.67
N GLY A 99 7.46 26.93 -3.88
CA GLY A 99 8.15 27.88 -4.75
C GLY A 99 9.65 28.02 -4.45
N GLY A 100 10.27 29.05 -5.02
CA GLY A 100 11.73 29.30 -4.94
C GLY A 100 12.50 28.82 -6.18
N ASP A 101 13.82 29.02 -6.16
CA ASP A 101 14.70 28.81 -7.33
C ASP A 101 14.68 27.37 -7.86
N ASP A 102 14.48 26.39 -6.97
CA ASP A 102 14.44 24.96 -7.28
C ASP A 102 13.04 24.41 -7.58
N ALA A 103 11.99 25.24 -7.55
CA ALA A 103 10.61 24.78 -7.65
C ALA A 103 10.31 24.03 -8.97
N ALA A 104 10.87 24.51 -10.09
CA ALA A 104 10.71 23.86 -11.39
C ALA A 104 11.29 22.44 -11.39
N ARG A 105 12.50 22.26 -10.83
CA ARG A 105 13.16 20.96 -10.69
C ARG A 105 12.35 20.02 -9.80
N HIS A 106 11.81 20.51 -8.70
CA HIS A 106 10.94 19.72 -7.83
C HIS A 106 9.61 19.35 -8.49
N GLY A 107 9.06 20.24 -9.33
CA GLY A 107 7.86 19.96 -10.12
C GLY A 107 8.09 18.81 -11.11
N GLU A 108 9.22 18.82 -11.83
CA GLU A 108 9.61 17.73 -12.73
C GLU A 108 9.81 16.40 -11.98
N LEU A 109 10.50 16.41 -10.84
CA LEU A 109 10.67 15.23 -9.99
C LEU A 109 9.33 14.73 -9.44
N GLY A 110 8.45 15.63 -8.98
CA GLY A 110 7.11 15.28 -8.51
C GLY A 110 6.27 14.63 -9.60
N ALA A 111 6.31 15.17 -10.82
CA ALA A 111 5.65 14.60 -11.99
C ALA A 111 6.20 13.20 -12.35
N LEU A 112 7.51 12.99 -12.22
CA LEU A 112 8.14 11.68 -12.41
C LEU A 112 7.73 10.67 -11.33
N TRP A 113 7.70 11.09 -10.06
CA TRP A 113 7.38 10.20 -8.94
C TRP A 113 5.90 9.87 -8.82
N THR A 114 5.00 10.75 -9.26
CA THR A 114 3.54 10.56 -9.18
C THR A 114 3.07 9.21 -9.77
N PRO A 115 3.39 8.85 -11.03
CA PRO A 115 2.97 7.57 -11.59
C PRO A 115 3.61 6.38 -10.88
N VAL A 116 4.86 6.50 -10.42
CA VAL A 116 5.56 5.45 -9.65
C VAL A 116 4.86 5.24 -8.31
N ALA A 117 4.57 6.31 -7.58
CA ALA A 117 3.88 6.27 -6.29
C ALA A 117 2.48 5.67 -6.40
N LYS A 118 1.73 6.04 -7.45
CA LYS A 118 0.42 5.44 -7.72
C LYS A 118 0.56 3.96 -8.03
N ALA A 119 1.19 3.61 -9.15
CA ALA A 119 1.18 2.23 -9.66
C ALA A 119 1.82 1.24 -8.68
N PHE A 120 3.02 1.57 -8.18
CA PHE A 120 3.76 0.68 -7.30
C PHE A 120 3.02 0.43 -5.99
N ALA A 121 2.52 1.49 -5.34
CA ALA A 121 1.84 1.33 -4.05
C ALA A 121 0.47 0.65 -4.18
N THR A 122 -0.27 0.89 -5.27
CA THR A 122 -1.56 0.23 -5.46
C THR A 122 -1.44 -1.24 -5.81
N ASP A 123 -0.46 -1.61 -6.64
CA ASP A 123 -0.23 -3.02 -6.97
C ASP A 123 0.27 -3.79 -5.76
N LEU A 124 1.22 -3.22 -5.00
CA LEU A 124 1.65 -3.80 -3.73
C LEU A 124 0.52 -3.87 -2.69
N GLY A 125 -0.41 -2.90 -2.67
CA GLY A 125 -1.60 -2.96 -1.84
C GLY A 125 -2.39 -4.24 -2.05
N VAL A 126 -2.58 -4.64 -3.31
CA VAL A 126 -3.27 -5.87 -3.69
C VAL A 126 -2.44 -7.11 -3.33
N GLU A 127 -1.15 -7.13 -3.67
CA GLU A 127 -0.27 -8.27 -3.40
C GLU A 127 -0.11 -8.53 -1.89
N VAL A 128 0.09 -7.48 -1.10
CA VAL A 128 0.24 -7.58 0.36
C VAL A 128 -1.08 -7.99 1.00
N ALA A 129 -2.22 -7.47 0.57
CA ALA A 129 -3.52 -7.93 1.07
C ALA A 129 -3.75 -9.43 0.78
N SER A 130 -3.37 -9.91 -0.41
CA SER A 130 -3.42 -11.32 -0.77
C SER A 130 -2.51 -12.20 0.10
N MET A 131 -1.26 -11.76 0.34
CA MET A 131 -0.36 -12.42 1.31
C MET A 131 -0.96 -12.44 2.73
N GLY A 132 -1.66 -11.38 3.12
CA GLY A 132 -2.36 -11.32 4.40
C GLY A 132 -3.41 -12.41 4.54
N ILE A 133 -4.21 -12.65 3.50
CA ILE A 133 -5.16 -13.77 3.45
C ILE A 133 -4.43 -15.11 3.59
N GLN A 134 -3.31 -15.29 2.87
CA GLN A 134 -2.52 -16.52 2.93
C GLN A 134 -2.00 -16.82 4.35
N VAL A 135 -1.56 -15.80 5.11
CA VAL A 135 -1.12 -15.95 6.50
C VAL A 135 -2.27 -16.38 7.42
N HIS A 136 -3.49 -15.90 7.17
CA HIS A 136 -4.68 -16.31 7.92
C HIS A 136 -5.15 -17.74 7.58
N GLY A 137 -4.68 -18.32 6.47
CA GLY A 137 -5.12 -19.61 5.97
C GLY A 137 -6.59 -19.58 5.56
N GLY A 138 -7.34 -20.66 5.84
CA GLY A 138 -8.78 -20.72 5.53
C GLY A 138 -9.61 -19.64 6.22
N MET A 139 -9.16 -19.11 7.37
CA MET A 139 -9.84 -18.00 8.03
C MET A 139 -9.68 -16.68 7.28
N GLY A 140 -8.67 -16.55 6.40
CA GLY A 140 -8.42 -15.32 5.64
C GLY A 140 -9.49 -14.99 4.61
N VAL A 141 -10.31 -15.97 4.21
CA VAL A 141 -11.46 -15.77 3.31
C VAL A 141 -12.78 -15.58 4.07
N ILE A 142 -12.76 -15.64 5.40
CA ILE A 142 -13.93 -15.44 6.25
C ILE A 142 -13.98 -13.97 6.67
N GLU A 143 -15.10 -13.31 6.37
CA GLU A 143 -15.30 -11.87 6.57
C GLU A 143 -15.11 -11.43 8.04
N GLU A 144 -15.40 -12.30 9.02
CA GLU A 144 -15.22 -12.01 10.45
C GLU A 144 -13.76 -11.71 10.84
N THR A 145 -12.78 -12.20 10.08
CA THR A 145 -11.36 -11.87 10.33
C THR A 145 -10.96 -10.48 9.82
N GLY A 146 -11.77 -9.90 8.93
CA GLY A 146 -11.45 -8.66 8.23
C GLY A 146 -10.34 -8.75 7.18
N ALA A 147 -9.64 -9.88 7.03
CA ALA A 147 -8.54 -10.03 6.08
C ALA A 147 -9.00 -9.91 4.62
N ALA A 148 -10.14 -10.51 4.28
CA ALA A 148 -10.73 -10.45 2.95
C ALA A 148 -11.14 -9.03 2.52
N ALA A 149 -11.55 -8.19 3.48
CA ALA A 149 -11.97 -6.81 3.21
C ALA A 149 -10.80 -5.98 2.63
N TYR A 150 -9.59 -6.14 3.16
CA TYR A 150 -8.41 -5.41 2.66
C TYR A 150 -8.14 -5.71 1.18
N LEU A 151 -8.30 -6.96 0.74
CA LEU A 151 -8.10 -7.30 -0.67
C LEU A 151 -9.19 -6.70 -1.56
N ARG A 152 -10.46 -6.74 -1.12
CA ARG A 152 -11.58 -6.12 -1.84
C ARG A 152 -11.36 -4.61 -2.00
N ASP A 153 -10.97 -3.94 -0.92
CA ASP A 153 -10.77 -2.49 -0.88
C ASP A 153 -9.51 -2.08 -1.67
N ALA A 154 -8.45 -2.89 -1.66
CA ALA A 154 -7.24 -2.63 -2.44
C ALA A 154 -7.50 -2.69 -3.95
N ARG A 155 -8.46 -3.50 -4.41
CA ARG A 155 -8.57 -3.86 -5.82
C ARG A 155 -8.99 -2.71 -6.72
N ILE A 156 -9.71 -1.72 -6.19
CA ILE A 156 -10.09 -0.54 -6.97
C ILE A 156 -8.89 0.39 -7.23
N ALA A 157 -7.87 0.36 -6.36
CA ALA A 157 -6.82 1.36 -6.36
C ALA A 157 -5.93 1.35 -7.63
N PRO A 158 -5.57 0.17 -8.19
CA PRO A 158 -4.89 0.11 -9.49
C PRO A 158 -5.75 0.56 -10.67
N ILE A 159 -7.08 0.65 -10.53
CA ILE A 159 -8.00 0.81 -11.67
C ILE A 159 -8.39 2.26 -11.91
N TYR A 160 -8.87 2.96 -10.89
CA TYR A 160 -9.29 4.36 -11.04
C TYR A 160 -8.08 5.33 -11.14
N GLU A 161 -8.33 6.59 -11.47
CA GLU A 161 -7.29 7.65 -11.57
C GLU A 161 -6.14 7.35 -12.55
N GLY A 162 -6.38 6.43 -13.50
CA GLY A 162 -5.46 5.98 -14.54
C GLY A 162 -4.87 4.61 -14.21
N THR A 163 -5.18 3.61 -15.04
CA THR A 163 -4.62 2.24 -14.96
C THR A 163 -3.11 2.25 -15.15
#